data_AF-A0AAN0JR05-F1
#
_entry.id   AF-A0AAN0JR05-F1
#
_cell.length_a   1.000
_cell.length_b   1.000
_cell.length_c   1.000
_cell.angle_alpha   90.00
_cell.angle_beta   90.00
_cell.angle_gamma   90.00
#
_symmetry.space_group_name_H-M   'P 1'
#
loop_
_entity.id
_entity.type
_entity.pdbx_description
1 polymer ?
#
loop_
_entity_poly.entity_id
_entity_poly.type
_entity_poly.pdbx_seq_one_letter_code
_entity_poly.pdbx_strand_id
1 'polypeptide(L)'
;MSVEEVFDICAGVRYDVSDPTCSLLHSTYPTLLKLIEQLRLCDEIAKTRTSNWQLFCMDRKETLPTLFTISLSVDEGLSMTLLQLLFSALSGVHPSVSSSTNKKDDSTTKPGSKDKAKRKDTKPASKPPVAAPSGTVNLELCRSICQLMMECIDDERFEQFVTRYLLQSNQSNIRWQTHSLIHTLYKYVPSDKQVHLVQLLWKLWPLIPQYGQKASQFVDILGELMGFPMVIRTSPQCPRCNAPVPAHPGVCAACGENAHQCQKCRTINYDERDPFLCISCGFSKYARFETLVEGRPTSAVDPIETEDDRKKTLLSINQLLERADKYYKELVTHRNELDQLLISLASEPVVSQSSSDSGVNRAIQLAAHLYCNSCKSSYTDLSKIIQSVLASRRELVAYDINKLHSGKVSPTSEPATPLTPISGEGSAFSLSSPVSTAPLSEGNCFGCASATLEHCITVLKALAFKPETRKLMKKDLIEELMEFNLRTGSVTLQKDVQGLLCQLTRDDLESTRNLNEFIMQRVLASIKPQRTSPNL
;
A
#
# COMPACT_ATOMS: atom_id res chain seq x y z
N MET A 1 -2.67 2.54 39.23
CA MET A 1 -3.74 1.52 39.20
C MET A 1 -3.99 0.93 37.81
N SER A 2 -3.73 1.64 36.69
CA SER A 2 -4.08 1.11 35.35
C SER A 2 -3.14 0.04 34.77
N VAL A 3 -1.82 0.11 35.00
CA VAL A 3 -0.86 -0.83 34.37
C VAL A 3 -0.95 -2.24 34.96
N GLU A 4 -1.15 -2.37 36.27
CA GLU A 4 -1.34 -3.67 36.94
C GLU A 4 -2.56 -4.43 36.41
N GLU A 5 -3.66 -3.72 36.13
CA GLU A 5 -4.81 -4.34 35.46
C GLU A 5 -4.50 -4.78 34.02
N VAL A 6 -3.64 -4.07 33.29
CA VAL A 6 -3.16 -4.51 31.95
C VAL A 6 -2.35 -5.80 32.08
N PHE A 7 -1.46 -5.89 33.08
CA PHE A 7 -0.70 -7.11 33.34
C PHE A 7 -1.60 -8.29 33.71
N ASP A 8 -2.58 -8.08 34.58
CA ASP A 8 -3.52 -9.12 35.01
C ASP A 8 -4.41 -9.63 33.85
N ILE A 9 -4.86 -8.72 32.98
CA ILE A 9 -5.62 -9.08 31.77
C ILE A 9 -4.76 -9.90 30.80
N CYS A 10 -3.46 -9.61 30.68
CA CYS A 10 -2.55 -10.29 29.76
C CYS A 10 -1.96 -11.60 30.33
N ALA A 11 -1.86 -11.76 31.64
CA ALA A 11 -1.34 -12.97 32.30
C ALA A 11 -2.18 -14.24 32.04
N GLY A 12 -3.44 -14.08 31.60
CA GLY A 12 -4.33 -15.20 31.23
C GLY A 12 -4.13 -15.75 29.82
N VAL A 13 -3.26 -15.17 28.98
CA VAL A 13 -3.11 -15.50 27.56
C VAL A 13 -1.81 -16.27 27.33
N ARG A 14 -1.90 -17.57 27.02
CA ARG A 14 -0.72 -18.37 26.62
C ARG A 14 -0.37 -18.12 25.17
N TYR A 15 0.93 -17.98 24.90
CA TYR A 15 1.53 -17.76 23.59
C TYR A 15 1.98 -19.12 23.00
N ASP A 16 1.50 -19.47 21.82
CA ASP A 16 2.09 -20.52 20.99
C ASP A 16 2.87 -19.87 19.84
N VAL A 17 4.16 -20.18 19.77
CA VAL A 17 5.16 -19.59 18.85
C VAL A 17 4.91 -20.04 17.40
N SER A 18 4.07 -21.06 17.21
CA SER A 18 3.93 -21.79 15.94
C SER A 18 2.82 -21.27 15.02
N ASP A 19 1.97 -20.34 15.50
CA ASP A 19 0.78 -19.90 14.78
C ASP A 19 0.67 -18.35 14.73
N PRO A 20 0.92 -17.71 13.58
CA PRO A 20 0.77 -16.25 13.42
C PRO A 20 -0.68 -15.76 13.54
N THR A 21 -1.66 -16.65 13.70
CA THR A 21 -3.05 -16.30 14.00
C THR A 21 -3.37 -16.24 15.49
N CYS A 22 -2.42 -16.55 16.38
CA CYS A 22 -2.59 -16.50 17.84
C CYS A 22 -2.55 -15.06 18.38
N SER A 23 -3.40 -14.21 17.81
CA SER A 23 -3.77 -12.91 18.36
C SER A 23 -4.63 -13.11 19.61
N LEU A 24 -4.83 -12.06 20.39
CA LEU A 24 -5.82 -11.98 21.48
C LEU A 24 -7.29 -12.22 21.02
N LEU A 25 -7.52 -12.82 19.84
CA LEU A 25 -8.79 -13.28 19.28
C LEU A 25 -9.56 -14.25 20.19
N HIS A 26 -8.93 -14.86 21.19
CA HIS A 26 -9.61 -15.69 22.18
C HIS A 26 -10.14 -14.92 23.40
N SER A 27 -9.89 -13.61 23.51
CA SER A 27 -10.47 -12.78 24.57
C SER A 27 -11.87 -12.31 24.18
N THR A 28 -12.82 -12.38 25.11
CA THR A 28 -14.18 -11.89 24.86
C THR A 28 -14.14 -10.38 24.54
N TYR A 29 -14.99 -9.90 23.62
CA TYR A 29 -15.09 -8.48 23.24
C TYR A 29 -15.07 -7.47 24.43
N PRO A 30 -15.70 -7.75 25.59
CA PRO A 30 -15.59 -6.90 26.78
C PRO A 30 -14.17 -6.77 27.36
N THR A 31 -13.38 -7.85 27.33
CA THR A 31 -11.99 -7.86 27.80
C THR A 31 -11.10 -7.00 26.91
N LEU A 32 -11.29 -7.09 25.59
CA LEU A 32 -10.58 -6.26 24.62
C LEU A 32 -10.90 -4.77 24.79
N LEU A 33 -12.18 -4.42 24.98
CA LEU A 33 -12.61 -3.05 25.27
C LEU A 33 -11.96 -2.50 26.55
N LYS A 34 -11.94 -3.30 27.62
CA LYS A 34 -11.29 -2.91 28.87
C LYS A 34 -9.78 -2.68 28.66
N LEU A 35 -9.10 -3.56 27.91
CA LEU A 35 -7.69 -3.39 27.57
C LEU A 35 -7.44 -2.10 26.78
N ILE A 36 -8.28 -1.79 25.78
CA ILE A 36 -8.19 -0.55 25.00
C ILE A 36 -8.28 0.67 25.90
N GLU A 37 -9.25 0.70 26.81
CA GLU A 37 -9.47 1.80 27.74
C GLU A 37 -8.26 1.99 28.67
N GLN A 38 -7.74 0.90 29.25
CA GLN A 38 -6.58 0.97 30.14
C GLN A 38 -5.31 1.44 29.43
N LEU A 39 -5.05 0.97 28.21
CA LEU A 39 -3.88 1.41 27.42
C LEU A 39 -3.97 2.91 27.07
N ARG A 40 -5.16 3.41 26.72
CA ARG A 40 -5.37 4.84 26.47
C ARG A 40 -5.18 5.70 27.72
N LEU A 41 -5.62 5.21 28.89
CA LEU A 41 -5.37 5.90 30.16
C LEU A 41 -3.87 5.96 30.47
N CYS A 42 -3.14 4.87 30.23
CA CYS A 42 -1.68 4.87 30.37
C CYS A 42 -1.03 5.88 29.43
N ASP A 43 -1.50 5.98 28.18
CA ASP A 43 -0.97 6.92 27.19
C ASP A 43 -1.19 8.38 27.61
N GLU A 44 -2.39 8.74 28.08
CA GLU A 44 -2.65 10.09 28.60
C GLU A 44 -1.81 10.42 29.85
N ILE A 45 -1.51 9.43 30.71
CA ILE A 45 -0.56 9.61 31.81
C ILE A 45 0.86 9.83 31.28
N ALA A 46 1.32 9.01 30.33
CA ALA A 46 2.64 9.14 29.73
C ALA A 46 2.82 10.47 29.00
N LYS A 47 1.75 10.98 28.39
CA LYS A 47 1.69 12.28 27.71
C LYS A 47 1.75 13.46 28.67
N THR A 48 1.06 13.37 29.81
CA THR A 48 1.04 14.45 30.81
C THR A 48 2.27 14.43 31.73
N ARG A 49 2.83 13.25 32.00
CA ARG A 49 3.92 13.02 32.97
C ARG A 49 4.97 12.04 32.45
N THR A 50 5.58 12.35 31.31
CA THR A 50 6.52 11.45 30.61
C THR A 50 7.70 11.01 31.48
N SER A 51 8.30 11.90 32.26
CA SER A 51 9.42 11.53 33.15
C SER A 51 9.01 10.53 34.24
N ASN A 52 7.79 10.62 34.76
CA ASN A 52 7.29 9.66 35.76
C ASN A 52 6.99 8.30 35.12
N TRP A 53 6.49 8.29 33.88
CA TRP A 53 6.31 7.07 33.10
C TRP A 53 7.64 6.34 32.89
N GLN A 54 8.71 7.07 32.54
CA GLN A 54 10.06 6.51 32.42
C GLN A 54 10.56 5.88 33.72
N LEU A 55 10.43 6.58 34.84
CA LEU A 55 10.83 6.07 36.15
C LEU A 55 10.04 4.82 36.54
N PHE A 56 8.73 4.79 36.25
CA PHE A 56 7.88 3.62 36.47
C PHE A 56 8.37 2.40 35.66
N CYS A 57 8.70 2.59 34.39
CA CYS A 57 9.25 1.50 33.55
C CYS A 57 10.61 0.99 34.07
N MET A 58 11.40 1.82 34.76
CA MET A 58 12.66 1.39 35.37
C MET A 58 12.49 0.67 36.70
N ASP A 59 11.50 1.08 37.50
CA ASP A 59 11.17 0.42 38.75
C ASP A 59 10.58 -0.98 38.48
N ARG A 60 9.67 -1.08 37.50
CA ARG A 60 9.01 -2.33 37.10
C ARG A 60 9.56 -2.80 35.75
N LYS A 61 10.70 -3.51 35.79
CA LYS A 61 11.45 -3.97 34.59
C LYS A 61 10.62 -4.82 33.61
N GLU A 62 9.60 -5.52 34.08
CA GLU A 62 8.70 -6.34 33.26
C GLU A 62 7.76 -5.51 32.35
N THR A 63 7.64 -4.20 32.60
CA THR A 63 6.71 -3.33 31.87
C THR A 63 7.03 -3.21 30.39
N LEU A 64 8.29 -2.96 30.03
CA LEU A 64 8.66 -2.80 28.62
C LEU A 64 8.53 -4.10 27.82
N PRO A 65 9.03 -5.24 28.32
CA PRO A 65 8.87 -6.53 27.64
C PRO A 65 7.40 -6.88 27.45
N THR A 66 6.56 -6.69 28.48
CA THR A 66 5.13 -6.98 28.36
C THR A 66 4.43 -6.07 27.36
N LEU A 67 4.69 -4.75 27.39
CA LEU A 67 4.12 -3.82 26.40
C LEU A 67 4.56 -4.18 24.97
N PHE A 68 5.80 -4.62 24.81
CA PHE A 68 6.33 -5.08 23.53
C PHE A 68 5.63 -6.38 23.07
N THR A 69 5.47 -7.36 23.96
CA THR A 69 4.73 -8.60 23.66
C THR A 69 3.27 -8.30 23.30
N ILE A 70 2.58 -7.43 24.05
CA ILE A 70 1.21 -7.01 23.75
C ILE A 70 1.13 -6.37 22.35
N SER A 71 2.14 -5.58 21.96
CA SER A 71 2.19 -4.98 20.62
C SER A 71 2.21 -6.03 19.49
N LEU A 72 2.85 -7.17 19.71
CA LEU A 72 2.86 -8.26 18.74
C LEU A 72 1.53 -9.04 18.69
N SER A 73 0.79 -9.10 19.80
CA SER A 73 -0.41 -9.94 19.94
C SER A 73 -1.75 -9.27 19.63
N VAL A 74 -1.77 -7.94 19.48
CA VAL A 74 -3.01 -7.14 19.32
C VAL A 74 -3.17 -6.62 17.89
N ASP A 75 -4.43 -6.47 17.43
CA ASP A 75 -4.79 -5.94 16.12
C ASP A 75 -4.30 -4.48 15.88
N GLU A 76 -4.31 -4.07 14.60
CA GLU A 76 -3.83 -2.74 14.16
C GLU A 76 -4.45 -1.55 14.93
N GLY A 77 -5.67 -1.69 15.47
CA GLY A 77 -6.40 -0.62 16.15
C GLY A 77 -5.74 -0.07 17.44
N LEU A 78 -4.89 -0.86 18.12
CA LEU A 78 -4.17 -0.44 19.33
C LEU A 78 -2.68 -0.15 19.10
N SER A 79 -2.21 -0.42 17.89
CA SER A 79 -0.80 -0.35 17.52
C SER A 79 -0.18 1.02 17.78
N MET A 80 -0.88 2.10 17.43
CA MET A 80 -0.37 3.45 17.62
C MET A 80 -0.18 3.79 19.11
N THR A 81 -1.15 3.46 19.97
CA THR A 81 -1.07 3.72 21.42
C THR A 81 0.10 2.95 22.05
N LEU A 82 0.29 1.69 21.68
CA LEU A 82 1.41 0.88 22.18
C LEU A 82 2.76 1.45 21.72
N LEU A 83 2.88 1.85 20.46
CA LEU A 83 4.09 2.50 19.94
C LEU A 83 4.37 3.85 20.61
N GLN A 84 3.34 4.63 20.96
CA GLN A 84 3.46 5.90 21.68
C GLN A 84 3.92 5.69 23.13
N LEU A 85 3.35 4.71 23.83
CA LEU A 85 3.76 4.32 25.18
C LEU A 85 5.22 3.88 25.24
N LEU A 86 5.62 3.00 24.31
CA LEU A 86 7.00 2.53 24.19
C LEU A 86 7.93 3.71 23.86
N PHE A 87 7.60 4.52 22.85
CA PHE A 87 8.43 5.68 22.49
C PHE A 87 8.58 6.68 23.65
N SER A 88 7.52 6.94 24.39
CA SER A 88 7.52 7.85 25.53
C SER A 88 8.40 7.35 26.67
N ALA A 89 8.46 6.03 26.86
CA ALA A 89 9.40 5.42 27.79
C ALA A 89 10.87 5.57 27.32
N LEU A 90 11.14 5.32 26.03
CA LEU A 90 12.52 5.34 25.50
C LEU A 90 13.10 6.75 25.34
N SER A 91 12.30 7.71 24.85
CA SER A 91 12.80 9.04 24.43
C SER A 91 12.72 10.11 25.52
N GLY A 92 11.89 9.89 26.55
CA GLY A 92 11.56 10.90 27.55
C GLY A 92 10.70 12.06 27.03
N VAL A 93 10.13 11.91 25.83
CA VAL A 93 9.22 12.86 25.20
C VAL A 93 8.02 12.12 24.63
N HIS A 94 6.83 12.68 24.82
CA HIS A 94 5.65 12.14 24.16
C HIS A 94 5.57 12.64 22.70
N PRO A 95 5.24 11.79 21.70
CA PRO A 95 5.21 12.19 20.28
C PRO A 95 4.31 13.39 19.95
N SER A 96 3.30 13.67 20.78
CA SER A 96 2.38 14.80 20.62
C SER A 96 2.89 16.13 21.20
N VAL A 97 3.96 16.11 22.00
CA VAL A 97 4.48 17.29 22.74
C VAL A 97 5.80 17.82 22.13
N SER A 98 6.45 17.06 21.24
CA SER A 98 7.74 17.38 20.62
C SER A 98 7.74 18.56 19.62
N SER A 99 6.66 19.34 19.52
CA SER A 99 6.49 20.45 18.57
C SER A 99 6.98 21.82 19.05
N SER A 100 7.62 21.95 20.22
CA SER A 100 7.79 23.28 20.85
C SER A 100 9.14 23.62 21.51
N THR A 101 10.26 22.96 21.20
CA THR A 101 11.57 23.39 21.76
C THR A 101 12.74 23.30 20.78
N ASN A 102 12.81 24.26 19.84
CA ASN A 102 14.10 24.67 19.28
C ASN A 102 14.47 26.04 19.87
N LYS A 103 15.38 26.04 20.86
CA LYS A 103 16.11 27.24 21.27
C LYS A 103 17.04 27.63 20.13
N LYS A 104 16.86 28.83 19.57
CA LYS A 104 17.88 29.51 18.77
C LYS A 104 18.99 29.95 19.72
N ASP A 105 20.15 29.32 19.60
CA ASP A 105 21.42 30.00 19.82
C ASP A 105 21.63 30.96 18.65
N ASP A 106 21.73 32.26 18.93
CA ASP A 106 22.32 33.20 18.00
C ASP A 106 23.23 34.17 18.76
N SER A 107 24.51 34.03 18.47
CA SER A 107 25.57 34.96 18.84
C SER A 107 25.77 35.94 17.68
N THR A 108 25.57 37.24 17.88
CA THR A 108 26.54 38.30 17.50
C THR A 108 26.06 39.74 17.77
N THR A 109 27.00 40.52 18.32
CA THR A 109 27.29 41.97 18.13
C THR A 109 26.28 43.09 18.52
N LYS A 110 26.75 43.88 19.50
CA LYS A 110 26.45 45.30 19.86
C LYS A 110 26.48 46.28 18.66
N PRO A 111 25.91 47.53 18.72
CA PRO A 111 26.30 48.55 19.72
C PRO A 111 25.28 49.65 20.18
N GLY A 112 25.58 50.25 21.35
CA GLY A 112 25.22 51.61 21.83
C GLY A 112 23.77 51.86 22.33
N SER A 113 23.45 52.67 23.36
CA SER A 113 24.15 53.61 24.24
C SER A 113 23.15 54.15 25.32
N LYS A 114 23.62 54.41 26.55
CA LYS A 114 23.08 55.32 27.63
C LYS A 114 21.72 54.97 28.28
N ASP A 115 21.44 55.17 29.58
CA ASP A 115 22.12 55.75 30.74
C ASP A 115 21.31 55.42 32.03
N LYS A 116 21.95 55.64 33.19
CA LYS A 116 21.41 55.79 34.58
C LYS A 116 21.40 54.60 35.55
N ALA A 117 22.07 54.89 36.67
CA ALA A 117 22.40 54.08 37.83
C ALA A 117 21.37 54.15 38.98
N LYS A 118 21.33 53.11 39.84
CA LYS A 118 21.38 53.25 41.31
C LYS A 118 21.63 51.92 42.05
N ARG A 119 22.50 52.00 43.07
CA ARG A 119 22.95 50.97 44.03
C ARG A 119 21.82 50.42 44.93
N LYS A 120 21.93 49.17 45.43
CA LYS A 120 22.25 48.84 46.85
C LYS A 120 22.34 47.32 47.12
N ASP A 121 23.30 46.96 47.97
CA ASP A 121 23.59 45.64 48.53
C ASP A 121 22.51 45.06 49.46
N THR A 122 22.28 43.74 49.40
CA THR A 122 22.04 42.88 50.57
C THR A 122 22.27 41.38 50.26
N LYS A 123 23.02 40.71 51.16
CA LYS A 123 23.41 39.28 51.16
C LYS A 123 22.26 38.36 51.66
N PRO A 124 22.39 37.01 51.62
CA PRO A 124 21.40 36.11 51.06
C PRO A 124 20.41 35.56 52.10
N ALA A 125 19.16 35.33 51.68
CA ALA A 125 18.22 34.48 52.40
C ALA A 125 18.04 33.17 51.61
N SER A 126 18.30 32.06 52.30
CA SER A 126 18.06 30.68 51.88
C SER A 126 16.63 30.49 51.37
N LYS A 127 16.48 30.27 50.06
CA LYS A 127 15.24 29.73 49.49
C LYS A 127 15.30 28.18 49.55
N PRO A 128 14.18 27.51 49.89
CA PRO A 128 14.08 26.05 49.80
C PRO A 128 14.30 25.60 48.34
N PRO A 129 14.72 24.34 48.09
CA PRO A 129 15.03 23.89 46.74
C PRO A 129 13.78 24.00 45.87
N VAL A 130 13.81 24.97 44.95
CA VAL A 130 12.81 25.12 43.90
C VAL A 130 12.94 23.89 43.02
N ALA A 131 11.87 23.11 42.91
CA ALA A 131 11.76 21.96 42.02
C ALA A 131 12.29 22.32 40.62
N ALA A 132 13.13 21.43 40.07
CA ALA A 132 13.73 21.60 38.76
C ALA A 132 12.65 21.86 37.69
N PRO A 133 12.90 22.71 36.69
CA PRO A 133 11.94 23.02 35.65
C PRO A 133 11.56 21.75 34.87
N SER A 134 10.26 21.44 34.88
CA SER A 134 9.63 20.43 34.02
C SER A 134 10.03 20.67 32.56
N GLY A 135 10.63 19.66 31.93
CA GLY A 135 10.92 19.67 30.49
C GLY A 135 12.37 19.41 30.06
N THR A 136 13.29 19.09 30.97
CA THR A 136 14.62 18.58 30.57
C THR A 136 14.59 17.07 30.46
N VAL A 137 14.76 16.55 29.23
CA VAL A 137 14.88 15.10 28.98
C VAL A 137 16.09 14.59 29.77
N ASN A 138 15.89 13.57 30.60
CA ASN A 138 16.98 12.93 31.31
C ASN A 138 17.66 11.92 30.37
N LEU A 139 18.75 12.34 29.74
CA LEU A 139 19.47 11.51 28.77
C LEU A 139 20.02 10.21 29.40
N GLU A 140 20.42 10.25 30.67
CA GLU A 140 20.95 9.07 31.35
C GLU A 140 19.85 8.04 31.60
N LEU A 141 18.67 8.50 32.02
CA LEU A 141 17.48 7.64 32.13
C LEU A 141 17.09 7.05 30.77
N CYS A 142 17.14 7.82 29.69
CA CYS A 142 16.87 7.31 28.34
C CYS A 142 17.86 6.21 27.93
N ARG A 143 19.15 6.37 28.24
CA ARG A 143 20.16 5.31 27.99
C ARG A 143 19.87 4.05 28.78
N SER A 144 19.60 4.16 30.09
CA SER A 144 19.31 3.00 30.95
C SER A 144 18.06 2.24 30.50
N ILE A 145 16.99 2.95 30.12
CA ILE A 145 15.76 2.34 29.60
C ILE A 145 16.00 1.64 28.26
N CYS A 146 16.70 2.29 27.33
CA CYS A 146 17.00 1.70 26.02
C CYS A 146 17.89 0.46 26.14
N GLN A 147 18.83 0.45 27.10
CA GLN A 147 19.63 -0.74 27.41
C GLN A 147 18.76 -1.88 27.96
N LEU A 148 17.89 -1.60 28.93
CA LEU A 148 16.95 -2.61 29.45
C LEU A 148 16.09 -3.20 28.32
N MET A 149 15.58 -2.35 27.42
CA MET A 149 14.79 -2.79 26.27
C MET A 149 15.55 -3.79 25.38
N MET A 150 16.83 -3.52 25.09
CA MET A 150 17.68 -4.42 24.31
C MET A 150 18.10 -5.70 25.04
N GLU A 151 18.06 -5.71 26.37
CA GLU A 151 18.39 -6.90 27.17
C GLU A 151 17.19 -7.83 27.34
N CYS A 152 15.98 -7.29 27.33
CA CYS A 152 14.76 -8.08 27.59
C CYS A 152 14.05 -8.58 26.34
N ILE A 153 14.39 -8.06 25.16
CA ILE A 153 13.80 -8.48 23.88
C ILE A 153 14.82 -9.32 23.13
N ASP A 154 14.41 -10.54 22.79
CA ASP A 154 15.16 -11.45 21.93
C ASP A 154 15.07 -11.04 20.45
N ASP A 155 16.07 -11.48 19.69
CA ASP A 155 16.24 -11.14 18.28
C ASP A 155 15.00 -11.51 17.44
N GLU A 156 14.39 -12.67 17.70
CA GLU A 156 13.22 -13.15 16.95
C GLU A 156 12.00 -12.25 17.15
N ARG A 157 11.70 -11.86 18.39
CA ARG A 157 10.61 -10.92 18.66
C ARG A 157 10.88 -9.53 18.08
N PHE A 158 12.13 -9.08 18.06
CA PHE A 158 12.49 -7.82 17.42
C PHE A 158 12.29 -7.87 15.90
N GLU A 159 12.71 -8.97 15.25
CA GLU A 159 12.49 -9.20 13.82
C GLU A 159 11.00 -9.24 13.47
N GLN A 160 10.18 -9.90 14.28
CA GLN A 160 8.72 -9.91 14.13
C GLN A 160 8.12 -8.50 14.28
N PHE A 161 8.60 -7.72 15.26
CA PHE A 161 8.16 -6.34 15.48
C PHE A 161 8.44 -5.44 14.28
N VAL A 162 9.68 -5.48 13.75
CA VAL A 162 10.05 -4.70 12.56
C VAL A 162 9.22 -5.15 11.36
N THR A 163 9.05 -6.46 11.16
CA THR A 163 8.27 -6.98 10.04
C THR A 163 6.80 -6.55 10.13
N ARG A 164 6.16 -6.70 11.29
CA ARG A 164 4.76 -6.30 11.51
C ARG A 164 4.55 -4.81 11.30
N TYR A 165 5.36 -3.98 11.97
CA TYR A 165 5.08 -2.55 12.06
C TYR A 165 5.70 -1.70 10.98
N LEU A 166 6.86 -2.10 10.44
CA LEU A 166 7.59 -1.31 9.45
C LEU A 166 7.39 -1.83 8.02
N LEU A 167 7.17 -3.15 7.83
CA LEU A 167 7.05 -3.77 6.50
C LEU A 167 5.61 -4.15 6.13
N GLN A 168 4.86 -4.78 7.05
CA GLN A 168 3.51 -5.29 6.79
C GLN A 168 2.43 -4.20 6.91
N SER A 169 2.53 -3.35 7.95
CA SER A 169 1.54 -2.30 8.25
C SER A 169 1.23 -1.43 7.03
N ASN A 170 -0.07 -1.29 6.74
CA ASN A 170 -0.52 -0.44 5.65
C ASN A 170 -0.56 1.05 6.04
N GLN A 171 -0.53 1.38 7.34
CA GLN A 171 -0.63 2.77 7.81
C GLN A 171 0.74 3.45 7.90
N SER A 172 0.92 4.55 7.14
CA SER A 172 2.21 5.26 7.06
C SER A 172 2.66 5.89 8.39
N ASN A 173 1.72 6.35 9.20
CA ASN A 173 1.95 6.88 10.54
C ASN A 173 2.54 5.81 11.49
N ILE A 174 2.03 4.57 11.47
CA ILE A 174 2.55 3.45 12.24
C ILE A 174 3.99 3.14 11.82
N ARG A 175 4.28 3.10 10.51
CA ARG A 175 5.63 2.88 9.99
C ARG A 175 6.60 3.98 10.46
N TRP A 176 6.21 5.25 10.38
CA TRP A 176 7.04 6.38 10.84
C TRP A 176 7.23 6.42 12.36
N GLN A 177 6.23 6.05 13.14
CA GLN A 177 6.36 5.97 14.59
C GLN A 177 7.33 4.86 14.99
N THR A 178 7.26 3.71 14.31
CA THR A 178 8.18 2.58 14.49
C THR A 178 9.60 2.94 14.09
N HIS A 179 9.79 3.61 12.96
CA HIS A 179 11.07 4.20 12.55
C HIS A 179 11.64 5.08 13.66
N SER A 180 10.84 6.00 14.21
CA SER A 180 11.28 6.93 15.26
C SER A 180 11.67 6.22 16.57
N LEU A 181 10.95 5.15 16.91
CA LEU A 181 11.24 4.29 18.05
C LEU A 181 12.59 3.58 17.87
N ILE A 182 12.83 2.95 16.71
CA ILE A 182 14.09 2.26 16.39
C ILE A 182 15.26 3.24 16.36
N HIS A 183 15.07 4.42 15.76
CA HIS A 183 16.10 5.48 15.76
C HIS A 183 16.44 5.93 17.20
N THR A 184 15.42 6.10 18.05
CA THR A 184 15.61 6.47 19.46
C THR A 184 16.38 5.39 20.22
N LEU A 185 16.03 4.12 19.98
CA LEU A 185 16.73 2.97 20.54
C LEU A 185 18.21 3.00 20.13
N TYR A 186 18.50 3.09 18.84
CA TYR A 186 19.88 3.20 18.33
C TYR A 186 20.65 4.36 18.94
N LYS A 187 20.02 5.54 19.07
CA LYS A 187 20.65 6.76 19.59
C LYS A 187 21.15 6.61 21.03
N TYR A 188 20.44 5.85 21.86
CA TYR A 188 20.72 5.79 23.30
C TYR A 188 21.37 4.47 23.77
N VAL A 189 21.36 3.41 22.96
CA VAL A 189 22.09 2.17 23.26
C VAL A 189 23.60 2.32 23.03
N PRO A 190 24.46 1.55 23.73
CA PRO A 190 25.90 1.61 23.56
C PRO A 190 26.34 1.02 22.21
N SER A 191 27.59 1.31 21.79
CA SER A 191 28.07 1.01 20.43
C SER A 191 28.08 -0.47 20.06
N ASP A 192 28.28 -1.38 21.01
CA ASP A 192 28.17 -2.83 20.80
C ASP A 192 26.74 -3.22 20.42
N LYS A 193 25.75 -2.67 21.12
CA LYS A 193 24.32 -2.89 20.85
C LYS A 193 23.84 -2.16 19.59
N GLN A 194 24.45 -1.02 19.24
CA GLN A 194 24.18 -0.32 17.97
C GLN A 194 24.52 -1.19 16.77
N VAL A 195 25.68 -1.87 16.80
CA VAL A 195 26.08 -2.79 15.73
C VAL A 195 25.13 -3.99 15.65
N HIS A 196 24.78 -4.58 16.79
CA HIS A 196 23.80 -5.69 16.86
C HIS A 196 22.45 -5.28 16.25
N LEU A 197 21.93 -4.11 16.61
CA LEU A 197 20.66 -3.60 16.09
C LEU A 197 20.69 -3.43 14.56
N VAL A 198 21.80 -2.90 14.01
CA VAL A 198 21.97 -2.78 12.56
C VAL A 198 22.06 -4.14 11.87
N GLN A 199 22.71 -5.13 12.51
CA GLN A 199 22.78 -6.51 11.99
C GLN A 199 21.40 -7.17 11.93
N LEU A 200 20.57 -7.01 12.97
CA LEU A 200 19.20 -7.49 12.99
C LEU A 200 18.36 -6.88 11.87
N LEU A 201 18.46 -5.56 11.68
CA LEU A 201 17.76 -4.91 10.57
C LEU A 201 18.28 -5.42 9.21
N TRP A 202 19.60 -5.53 9.02
CA TRP A 202 20.16 -6.01 7.76
C TRP A 202 19.74 -7.45 7.43
N LYS A 203 19.55 -8.31 8.44
CA LYS A 203 19.03 -9.68 8.26
C LYS A 203 17.64 -9.72 7.60
N LEU A 204 16.84 -8.65 7.77
CA LEU A 204 15.52 -8.53 7.13
C LEU A 204 15.57 -8.01 5.69
N TRP A 205 16.73 -7.53 5.21
CA TRP A 205 16.89 -7.00 3.86
C TRP A 205 16.40 -7.94 2.74
N PRO A 206 16.66 -9.27 2.79
CA PRO A 206 16.17 -10.20 1.75
C PRO A 206 14.65 -10.28 1.64
N LEU A 207 13.90 -9.83 2.65
CA LEU A 207 12.43 -9.82 2.65
C LEU A 207 11.84 -8.59 1.96
N ILE A 208 12.63 -7.54 1.75
CA ILE A 208 12.19 -6.26 1.15
C ILE A 208 11.46 -6.40 -0.19
N PRO A 209 11.85 -7.31 -1.10
CA PRO A 209 11.13 -7.52 -2.34
C PRO A 209 9.65 -7.86 -2.16
N GLN A 210 9.29 -8.48 -1.04
CA GLN A 210 7.92 -8.90 -0.75
C GLN A 210 7.01 -7.72 -0.37
N TYR A 211 7.58 -6.57 0.01
CA TYR A 211 6.84 -5.44 0.58
C TYR A 211 6.79 -4.19 -0.32
N GLY A 212 7.61 -4.15 -1.38
CA GLY A 212 7.61 -3.05 -2.36
C GLY A 212 7.77 -1.66 -1.70
N GLN A 213 6.89 -0.71 -2.03
CA GLN A 213 6.97 0.67 -1.49
C GLN A 213 6.75 0.77 0.03
N LYS A 214 6.12 -0.24 0.67
CA LYS A 214 5.94 -0.25 2.14
C LYS A 214 7.28 -0.32 2.88
N ALA A 215 8.32 -0.87 2.24
CA ALA A 215 9.66 -0.94 2.79
C ALA A 215 10.42 0.40 2.83
N SER A 216 9.87 1.47 2.26
CA SER A 216 10.57 2.78 2.18
C SER A 216 11.06 3.30 3.53
N GLN A 217 10.25 3.21 4.60
CA GLN A 217 10.66 3.64 5.94
C GLN A 217 11.72 2.70 6.56
N PHE A 218 11.71 1.42 6.21
CA PHE A 218 12.77 0.49 6.63
C PHE A 218 14.11 0.84 5.97
N VAL A 219 14.09 1.18 4.69
CA VAL A 219 15.30 1.57 3.95
C VAL A 219 15.86 2.90 4.47
N ASP A 220 14.98 3.86 4.78
CA ASP A 220 15.33 5.16 5.38
C ASP A 220 16.08 4.97 6.70
N ILE A 221 15.49 4.23 7.65
CA ILE A 221 16.12 4.01 8.97
C ILE A 221 17.44 3.25 8.82
N LEU A 222 17.49 2.21 7.99
CA LEU A 222 18.71 1.42 7.80
C LEU A 222 19.85 2.32 7.28
N GLY A 223 19.56 3.20 6.33
CA GLY A 223 20.51 4.19 5.84
C GLY A 223 20.96 5.20 6.89
N GLU A 224 20.03 5.75 7.67
CA GLU A 224 20.32 6.68 8.76
C GLU A 224 21.25 6.05 9.81
N LEU A 225 20.95 4.81 10.23
CA LEU A 225 21.76 4.09 11.23
C LEU A 225 23.17 3.76 10.73
N MET A 226 23.33 3.48 9.44
CA MET A 226 24.65 3.29 8.83
C MET A 226 25.45 4.60 8.67
N GLY A 227 24.89 5.74 9.09
CA GLY A 227 25.53 7.05 9.06
C GLY A 227 25.52 7.71 7.69
N PHE A 228 24.50 7.40 6.88
CA PHE A 228 24.27 8.06 5.61
C PHE A 228 23.10 9.04 5.77
N PRO A 229 23.22 10.30 5.31
CA PRO A 229 22.07 11.17 5.18
C PRO A 229 21.20 10.62 4.04
N MET A 230 20.39 9.62 4.33
CA MET A 230 19.37 9.16 3.41
C MET A 230 18.30 10.22 3.36
N VAL A 231 18.36 11.02 2.31
CA VAL A 231 17.26 11.91 1.95
C VAL A 231 16.30 11.10 1.10
N ILE A 232 15.59 10.12 1.70
CA ILE A 232 14.28 9.71 1.16
C ILE A 232 13.25 10.74 1.63
N ARG A 233 13.55 12.01 1.36
CA ARG A 233 12.61 13.10 1.51
C ARG A 233 12.73 13.92 0.25
N THR A 234 11.99 13.52 -0.77
CA THR A 234 11.50 14.52 -1.72
C THR A 234 10.75 15.54 -0.86
N SER A 235 11.38 16.68 -0.59
CA SER A 235 10.74 17.77 0.14
C SER A 235 9.41 18.06 -0.56
N PRO A 236 8.27 17.97 0.14
CA PRO A 236 6.99 18.12 -0.52
C PRO A 236 6.94 19.48 -1.20
N GLN A 237 6.57 19.52 -2.48
CA GLN A 237 6.46 20.78 -3.22
C GLN A 237 5.12 21.43 -2.90
N CYS A 238 5.13 22.76 -2.78
CA CYS A 238 3.91 23.50 -2.52
C CYS A 238 2.94 23.33 -3.70
N PRO A 239 1.71 22.87 -3.48
CA PRO A 239 0.76 22.65 -4.57
C PRO A 239 0.32 23.94 -5.28
N ARG A 240 0.62 25.12 -4.73
CA ARG A 240 0.22 26.42 -5.28
C ARG A 240 1.34 27.15 -6.01
N CYS A 241 2.54 27.18 -5.45
CA CYS A 241 3.68 27.90 -6.02
C CYS A 241 4.86 27.00 -6.40
N ASN A 242 4.72 25.69 -6.21
CA ASN A 242 5.74 24.67 -6.46
C ASN A 242 7.06 24.85 -5.67
N ALA A 243 7.11 25.79 -4.74
CA ALA A 243 8.26 25.99 -3.87
C ALA A 243 8.49 24.77 -2.97
N PRO A 244 9.73 24.37 -2.71
CA PRO A 244 10.03 23.28 -1.78
C PRO A 244 9.54 23.65 -0.37
N VAL A 245 8.84 22.72 0.28
CA VAL A 245 8.29 22.91 1.63
C VAL A 245 9.02 21.99 2.60
N PRO A 246 9.41 22.48 3.79
CA PRO A 246 9.95 21.62 4.85
C PRO A 246 8.96 20.53 5.23
N ALA A 247 9.43 19.28 5.36
CA ALA A 247 8.58 18.12 5.69
C ALA A 247 7.82 18.27 7.03
N HIS A 248 8.29 19.16 7.90
CA HIS A 248 7.58 19.59 9.10
C HIS A 248 7.84 21.10 9.29
N PRO A 249 6.80 21.96 9.46
CA PRO A 249 5.38 21.65 9.61
C PRO A 249 4.61 21.38 8.30
N GLY A 250 5.27 21.33 7.14
CA GLY A 250 4.58 21.12 5.86
C GLY A 250 3.85 22.37 5.34
N VAL A 251 4.15 23.56 5.88
CA VAL A 251 3.55 24.84 5.46
C VAL A 251 4.54 25.62 4.61
N CYS A 252 4.12 26.02 3.41
CA CYS A 252 4.94 26.79 2.49
C CYS A 252 5.22 28.19 3.05
N ALA A 253 6.49 28.55 3.19
CA ALA A 253 6.89 29.88 3.67
C ALA A 253 6.53 31.01 2.69
N ALA A 254 6.37 30.71 1.40
CA ALA A 254 6.10 31.72 0.36
C ALA A 254 4.62 32.08 0.24
N CYS A 255 3.71 31.12 0.39
CA CYS A 255 2.27 31.35 0.18
C CYS A 255 1.37 30.84 1.32
N GLY A 256 1.93 30.28 2.38
CA GLY A 256 1.18 29.82 3.56
C GLY A 256 0.36 28.54 3.36
N GLU A 257 0.43 27.92 2.18
CA GLU A 257 -0.35 26.71 1.85
C GLU A 257 0.28 25.45 2.42
N ASN A 258 -0.56 24.47 2.77
CA ASN A 258 -0.08 23.18 3.27
C ASN A 258 0.37 22.30 2.08
N ALA A 259 1.58 21.75 2.14
CA ALA A 259 2.15 20.92 1.09
C ALA A 259 1.42 19.58 0.90
N HIS A 260 0.64 19.16 1.91
CA HIS A 260 -0.15 17.93 1.90
C HIS A 260 -1.59 18.13 1.39
N GLN A 261 -1.97 19.36 1.01
CA GLN A 261 -3.31 19.61 0.49
C GLN A 261 -3.44 19.14 -0.96
N CYS A 262 -4.59 18.57 -1.30
CA CYS A 262 -4.91 18.21 -2.67
C CYS A 262 -4.91 19.45 -3.57
N GLN A 263 -4.21 19.42 -4.70
CA GLN A 263 -4.22 20.50 -5.69
C GLN A 263 -5.62 20.81 -6.24
N LYS A 264 -6.50 19.79 -6.31
CA LYS A 264 -7.83 19.91 -6.88
C LYS A 264 -8.88 20.36 -5.86
N CYS A 265 -9.05 19.62 -4.76
CA CYS A 265 -10.11 19.89 -3.78
C CYS A 265 -9.63 20.53 -2.47
N ARG A 266 -8.31 20.76 -2.31
CA ARG A 266 -7.67 21.32 -1.10
C ARG A 266 -7.91 20.53 0.19
N THR A 267 -8.49 19.33 0.14
CA THR A 267 -8.53 18.43 1.29
C THR A 267 -7.11 18.09 1.71
N ILE A 268 -6.84 18.19 3.01
CA ILE A 268 -5.58 17.78 3.63
C ILE A 268 -5.77 16.36 4.15
N ASN A 269 -4.92 15.43 3.72
CA ASN A 269 -4.87 14.09 4.29
C ASN A 269 -3.88 14.09 5.46
N TYR A 270 -4.39 13.88 6.68
CA TYR A 270 -3.57 13.85 7.90
C TYR A 270 -2.97 12.47 8.17
N ASP A 271 -3.54 11.42 7.57
CA ASP A 271 -3.15 10.02 7.80
C ASP A 271 -2.07 9.57 6.80
N GLU A 272 -2.18 10.00 5.55
CA GLU A 272 -1.19 9.74 4.50
C GLU A 272 -0.76 11.05 3.83
N ARG A 273 0.49 11.44 4.10
CA ARG A 273 1.06 12.74 3.72
C ARG A 273 1.43 12.84 2.24
N ASP A 274 1.55 11.71 1.56
CA ASP A 274 1.83 11.67 0.13
C ASP A 274 0.95 10.64 -0.62
N PRO A 275 -0.37 10.83 -0.59
CA PRO A 275 -1.28 9.84 -1.13
C PRO A 275 -1.21 9.88 -2.67
N PHE A 276 -1.14 8.71 -3.29
CA PHE A 276 -1.13 8.60 -4.75
C PHE A 276 -2.44 9.12 -5.36
N LEU A 277 -3.58 8.90 -4.68
CA LEU A 277 -4.90 9.43 -5.02
C LEU A 277 -5.46 10.22 -3.84
N CYS A 278 -6.04 11.39 -4.11
CA CYS A 278 -6.77 12.13 -3.09
C CYS A 278 -8.01 11.35 -2.64
N ILE A 279 -8.11 11.08 -1.34
CA ILE A 279 -9.24 10.35 -0.74
C ILE A 279 -10.61 10.99 -1.00
N SER A 280 -10.67 12.32 -1.16
CA SER A 280 -11.94 13.01 -1.40
C SER A 280 -12.35 13.08 -2.86
N CYS A 281 -11.39 13.25 -3.79
CA CYS A 281 -11.73 13.58 -5.18
C CYS A 281 -11.03 12.71 -6.24
N GLY A 282 -10.26 11.71 -5.81
CA GLY A 282 -9.52 10.82 -6.71
C GLY A 282 -8.44 11.51 -7.55
N PHE A 283 -8.12 12.77 -7.29
CA PHE A 283 -7.04 13.46 -8.00
C PHE A 283 -5.68 12.89 -7.63
N SER A 284 -4.88 12.51 -8.64
CA SER A 284 -3.48 12.17 -8.48
C SER A 284 -2.60 13.27 -9.09
N LYS A 285 -1.57 13.68 -8.35
CA LYS A 285 -0.52 14.57 -8.87
C LYS A 285 0.56 13.81 -9.67
N TYR A 286 0.52 12.48 -9.62
CA TYR A 286 1.51 11.59 -10.21
C TYR A 286 1.08 10.99 -11.53
N ALA A 287 -0.23 10.79 -11.70
CA ALA A 287 -0.79 10.16 -12.87
C ALA A 287 -2.13 10.78 -13.26
N ARG A 288 -2.44 10.73 -14.56
CA ARG A 288 -3.78 10.99 -15.08
C ARG A 288 -4.33 9.67 -15.60
N PHE A 289 -5.44 9.25 -15.04
CA PHE A 289 -6.16 8.07 -15.52
C PHE A 289 -7.14 8.49 -16.59
N GLU A 290 -6.98 7.95 -17.79
CA GLU A 290 -7.99 8.02 -18.84
C GLU A 290 -8.49 6.60 -19.08
N THR A 291 -9.73 6.36 -18.66
CA THR A 291 -10.37 5.05 -18.85
C THR A 291 -11.42 5.18 -19.94
N LEU A 292 -11.21 4.46 -21.03
CA LEU A 292 -12.24 4.24 -22.03
C LEU A 292 -13.03 2.99 -21.62
N VAL A 293 -14.32 3.15 -21.37
CA VAL A 293 -15.22 2.02 -21.11
C VAL A 293 -16.05 1.79 -22.36
N GLU A 294 -15.69 0.78 -23.13
CA GLU A 294 -16.53 0.28 -24.21
C GLU A 294 -17.45 -0.81 -23.65
N GLY A 295 -18.72 -0.48 -23.47
CA GLY A 295 -19.74 -1.42 -23.03
C GLY A 295 -20.45 -2.04 -24.23
N ARG A 296 -20.54 -3.37 -24.26
CA ARG A 296 -21.54 -4.07 -25.09
C ARG A 296 -22.75 -4.40 -24.22
N PRO A 297 -23.99 -4.15 -24.67
CA PRO A 297 -25.17 -4.60 -23.95
C PRO A 297 -25.09 -6.11 -23.70
N THR A 298 -25.23 -6.51 -22.43
CA THR A 298 -25.28 -7.91 -22.01
C THR A 298 -26.44 -8.07 -21.04
N SER A 299 -27.06 -9.26 -21.03
CA SER A 299 -28.07 -9.61 -20.05
C SER A 299 -27.40 -9.94 -18.71
N ALA A 300 -27.08 -8.91 -17.93
CA ALA A 300 -26.69 -9.07 -16.54
C ALA A 300 -27.96 -9.29 -15.69
N VAL A 301 -27.90 -10.25 -14.77
CA VAL A 301 -28.98 -10.57 -13.82
C VAL A 301 -28.37 -10.48 -12.43
N ASP A 302 -29.07 -9.84 -11.51
CA ASP A 302 -28.61 -9.68 -10.13
C ASP A 302 -28.54 -11.05 -9.42
N PRO A 303 -27.55 -11.27 -8.53
CA PRO A 303 -27.47 -12.48 -7.73
C PRO A 303 -28.74 -12.73 -6.92
N ILE A 304 -29.16 -14.00 -6.85
CA ILE A 304 -30.34 -14.40 -6.08
C ILE A 304 -29.89 -14.75 -4.67
N GLU A 305 -30.31 -13.95 -3.68
CA GLU A 305 -29.94 -14.14 -2.28
C GLU A 305 -31.08 -14.67 -1.41
N THR A 306 -32.33 -14.46 -1.82
CA THR A 306 -33.52 -14.80 -1.03
C THR A 306 -34.51 -15.71 -1.77
N GLU A 307 -35.36 -16.41 -1.01
CA GLU A 307 -36.40 -17.27 -1.59
C GLU A 307 -37.47 -16.47 -2.35
N ASP A 308 -37.70 -15.21 -1.96
CA ASP A 308 -38.63 -14.34 -2.69
C ASP A 308 -38.02 -13.86 -4.02
N ASP A 309 -36.72 -13.59 -4.06
CA ASP A 309 -36.01 -13.25 -5.31
C ASP A 309 -35.95 -14.45 -6.26
N ARG A 310 -35.81 -15.66 -5.71
CA ARG A 310 -35.94 -16.91 -6.45
C ARG A 310 -37.31 -17.05 -7.11
N LYS A 311 -38.40 -16.84 -6.36
CA LYS A 311 -39.77 -16.90 -6.91
C LYS A 311 -40.01 -15.84 -7.97
N LYS A 312 -39.56 -14.61 -7.75
CA LYS A 312 -39.66 -13.52 -8.74
C LYS A 312 -38.88 -13.86 -10.01
N THR A 313 -37.67 -14.41 -9.87
CA THR A 313 -36.85 -14.82 -11.01
C THR A 313 -37.50 -15.95 -11.81
N LEU A 314 -38.10 -16.94 -11.14
CA LEU A 314 -38.88 -18.00 -11.81
C LEU A 314 -40.07 -17.45 -12.59
N LEU A 315 -40.84 -16.53 -12.01
CA LEU A 315 -41.96 -15.87 -12.70
C LEU A 315 -41.47 -15.07 -13.90
N SER A 316 -40.35 -14.34 -13.75
CA SER A 316 -39.72 -13.57 -14.82
C SER A 316 -39.26 -14.47 -15.98
N ILE A 317 -38.63 -15.62 -15.69
CA ILE A 317 -38.21 -16.61 -16.68
C ILE A 317 -39.41 -17.09 -17.49
N ASN A 318 -40.53 -17.43 -16.84
CA ASN A 318 -41.73 -17.89 -17.55
C ASN A 318 -42.31 -16.81 -18.47
N GLN A 319 -42.40 -15.56 -18.01
CA GLN A 319 -42.86 -14.44 -18.84
C GLN A 319 -41.92 -14.16 -20.03
N LEU A 320 -40.61 -14.31 -19.83
CA LEU A 320 -39.62 -14.17 -20.90
C LEU A 320 -39.77 -15.29 -21.93
N LEU A 321 -40.01 -16.53 -21.50
CA LEU A 321 -40.24 -17.67 -22.40
C LEU A 321 -41.52 -17.51 -23.22
N GLU A 322 -42.61 -17.00 -22.63
CA GLU A 322 -43.86 -16.69 -23.36
C GLU A 322 -43.63 -15.62 -24.44
N ARG A 323 -42.87 -14.57 -24.11
CA ARG A 323 -42.48 -13.55 -25.10
C ARG A 323 -41.54 -14.11 -26.17
N ALA A 324 -40.62 -15.01 -25.81
CA ALA A 324 -39.74 -15.67 -26.77
C ALA A 324 -40.54 -16.50 -27.79
N ASP A 325 -41.53 -17.26 -27.32
CA ASP A 325 -42.41 -18.05 -28.18
C ASP A 325 -43.21 -17.16 -29.15
N LYS A 326 -43.68 -15.99 -28.68
CA LYS A 326 -44.34 -15.00 -29.54
C LYS A 326 -43.42 -14.52 -30.67
N TYR A 327 -42.21 -14.07 -30.36
CA TYR A 327 -41.25 -13.61 -31.37
C TYR A 327 -40.80 -14.74 -32.32
N TYR A 328 -40.67 -15.96 -31.81
CA TYR A 328 -40.36 -17.13 -32.64
C TYR A 328 -41.49 -17.39 -33.65
N LYS A 329 -42.75 -17.36 -33.22
CA LYS A 329 -43.91 -17.50 -34.12
C LYS A 329 -43.97 -16.37 -35.17
N GLU A 330 -43.71 -15.13 -34.77
CA GLU A 330 -43.61 -14.00 -35.70
C GLU A 330 -42.51 -14.21 -36.76
N LEU A 331 -41.33 -14.70 -36.35
CA LEU A 331 -40.24 -15.02 -37.28
C LEU A 331 -40.58 -16.16 -38.24
N VAL A 332 -41.31 -17.18 -37.77
CA VAL A 332 -41.82 -18.25 -38.63
C VAL A 332 -42.81 -17.70 -39.67
N THR A 333 -43.70 -16.78 -39.27
CA THR A 333 -44.61 -16.11 -40.20
C THR A 333 -43.85 -15.27 -41.23
N HIS A 334 -42.91 -14.43 -40.80
CA HIS A 334 -42.10 -13.64 -41.72
C HIS A 334 -41.28 -14.50 -42.69
N ARG A 335 -40.79 -15.66 -42.24
CA ARG A 335 -40.11 -16.63 -43.12
C ARG A 335 -41.03 -17.12 -44.23
N ASN A 336 -42.26 -17.50 -43.91
CA ASN A 336 -43.24 -17.96 -44.90
C ASN A 336 -43.59 -16.84 -45.91
N GLU A 337 -43.73 -15.60 -45.45
CA GLU A 337 -43.96 -14.44 -46.31
C GLU A 337 -42.77 -14.16 -47.25
N LEU A 338 -41.55 -14.28 -46.73
CA LEU A 338 -40.33 -14.16 -47.54
C LEU A 338 -40.22 -15.28 -48.57
N ASP A 339 -40.51 -16.53 -48.20
CA ASP A 339 -40.49 -17.66 -49.14
C ASP A 339 -41.50 -17.44 -50.28
N GLN A 340 -42.70 -16.93 -50.00
CA GLN A 340 -43.69 -16.58 -51.02
C GLN A 340 -43.20 -15.46 -51.96
N LEU A 341 -42.56 -14.42 -51.40
CA LEU A 341 -41.98 -13.32 -52.19
C LEU A 341 -40.79 -13.78 -53.05
N LEU A 342 -39.99 -14.72 -52.57
CA LEU A 342 -38.88 -15.30 -53.32
C LEU A 342 -39.37 -16.19 -54.46
N ILE A 343 -40.43 -16.97 -54.23
CA ILE A 343 -41.07 -17.79 -55.27
C ILE A 343 -41.69 -16.91 -56.35
N SER A 344 -42.36 -15.80 -56.00
CA SER A 344 -42.94 -14.88 -57.00
C SER A 344 -41.86 -14.20 -57.83
N LEU A 345 -40.74 -13.78 -57.21
CA LEU A 345 -39.56 -13.25 -57.91
C LEU A 345 -38.89 -14.26 -58.84
N ALA A 346 -38.94 -15.56 -58.51
CA ALA A 346 -38.40 -16.63 -59.35
C ALA A 346 -39.32 -17.00 -60.52
N SER A 347 -40.61 -16.62 -60.45
CA SER A 347 -41.65 -17.01 -61.43
C SER A 347 -41.90 -15.96 -62.51
N GLU A 348 -41.52 -14.70 -62.31
CA GLU A 348 -41.65 -13.64 -63.32
C GLU A 348 -40.38 -13.56 -64.22
N PRO A 349 -40.48 -13.78 -65.54
CA PRO A 349 -39.38 -13.47 -66.45
C PRO A 349 -39.21 -11.95 -66.52
N VAL A 350 -37.99 -11.49 -66.27
CA VAL A 350 -37.58 -10.08 -66.30
C VAL A 350 -37.77 -9.51 -67.71
N VAL A 351 -38.98 -9.02 -68.03
CA VAL A 351 -39.19 -8.12 -69.17
C VAL A 351 -39.19 -6.71 -68.61
N SER A 352 -38.06 -6.04 -68.86
CA SER A 352 -37.85 -4.63 -68.58
C SER A 352 -38.91 -3.78 -69.29
N GLN A 353 -39.85 -3.24 -68.52
CA GLN A 353 -40.58 -2.04 -68.92
C GLN A 353 -40.31 -0.95 -67.88
N SER A 354 -39.59 0.07 -68.37
CA SER A 354 -39.12 1.26 -67.69
C SER A 354 -40.27 2.19 -67.25
N SER A 355 -40.04 2.93 -66.15
CA SER A 355 -40.34 4.37 -65.94
C SER A 355 -40.95 4.70 -64.57
N SER A 356 -40.08 5.03 -63.60
CA SER A 356 -40.22 6.11 -62.60
C SER A 356 -39.18 5.94 -61.48
N ASP A 357 -38.93 7.04 -60.76
CA ASP A 357 -37.69 7.51 -60.11
C ASP A 357 -37.09 6.69 -58.93
N SER A 358 -37.27 5.37 -58.88
CA SER A 358 -36.47 4.47 -58.01
C SER A 358 -36.51 3.04 -58.57
N GLY A 359 -35.56 2.73 -59.48
CA GLY A 359 -35.55 1.53 -60.32
C GLY A 359 -35.28 0.18 -59.63
N VAL A 360 -35.99 -0.16 -58.56
CA VAL A 360 -35.91 -1.47 -57.88
C VAL A 360 -37.30 -2.14 -57.89
N ASN A 361 -37.36 -3.41 -58.27
CA ASN A 361 -38.59 -4.20 -58.28
C ASN A 361 -39.27 -4.16 -56.89
N ARG A 362 -40.58 -3.90 -56.85
CA ARG A 362 -41.37 -3.75 -55.62
C ARG A 362 -41.31 -4.98 -54.71
N ALA A 363 -41.26 -6.19 -55.27
CA ALA A 363 -41.12 -7.42 -54.49
C ALA A 363 -39.72 -7.52 -53.84
N ILE A 364 -38.67 -7.02 -54.49
CA ILE A 364 -37.32 -6.91 -53.91
C ILE A 364 -37.32 -5.87 -52.77
N GLN A 365 -37.99 -4.73 -52.95
CA GLN A 365 -38.12 -3.71 -51.89
C GLN A 365 -38.89 -4.25 -50.67
N LEU A 366 -39.98 -4.98 -50.89
CA LEU A 366 -40.76 -5.62 -49.82
C LEU A 366 -39.96 -6.71 -49.09
N ALA A 367 -39.26 -7.57 -49.82
CA ALA A 367 -38.40 -8.60 -49.22
C ALA A 367 -37.25 -7.99 -48.41
N ALA A 368 -36.60 -6.94 -48.93
CA ALA A 368 -35.55 -6.22 -48.23
C ALA A 368 -36.07 -5.56 -46.94
N HIS A 369 -37.26 -4.94 -46.98
CA HIS A 369 -37.88 -4.35 -45.80
C HIS A 369 -38.24 -5.41 -44.75
N LEU A 370 -38.87 -6.52 -45.16
CA LEU A 370 -39.24 -7.63 -44.26
C LEU A 370 -38.01 -8.26 -43.59
N TYR A 371 -36.94 -8.49 -44.34
CA TYR A 371 -35.73 -9.13 -43.81
C TYR A 371 -34.86 -8.17 -42.97
N CYS A 372 -34.50 -7.01 -43.52
CA CYS A 372 -33.55 -6.10 -42.89
C CYS A 372 -34.14 -5.30 -41.72
N ASN A 373 -35.47 -5.14 -41.67
CA ASN A 373 -36.14 -4.43 -40.58
C ASN A 373 -36.91 -5.39 -39.67
N SER A 374 -38.01 -5.98 -40.16
CA SER A 374 -38.93 -6.74 -39.30
C SER A 374 -38.28 -8.01 -38.74
N CYS A 375 -37.68 -8.86 -39.59
CA CYS A 375 -36.98 -10.07 -39.13
C CYS A 375 -35.79 -9.74 -38.25
N LYS A 376 -34.98 -8.75 -38.64
CA LYS A 376 -33.81 -8.32 -37.86
C LYS A 376 -34.22 -7.82 -36.47
N SER A 377 -35.30 -7.06 -36.36
CA SER A 377 -35.82 -6.57 -35.07
C SER A 377 -36.31 -7.72 -34.20
N SER A 378 -37.21 -8.57 -34.71
CA SER A 378 -37.76 -9.71 -33.95
C SER A 378 -36.66 -10.69 -33.54
N TYR A 379 -35.66 -10.95 -34.41
CA TYR A 379 -34.51 -11.79 -34.08
C TYR A 379 -33.61 -11.18 -33.01
N THR A 380 -33.36 -9.87 -33.08
CA THR A 380 -32.55 -9.16 -32.09
C THR A 380 -33.22 -9.19 -30.72
N ASP A 381 -34.54 -8.98 -30.66
CA ASP A 381 -35.29 -9.01 -29.39
C ASP A 381 -35.43 -10.43 -28.84
N LEU A 382 -35.67 -11.43 -29.70
CA LEU A 382 -35.61 -12.83 -29.30
C LEU A 382 -34.23 -13.21 -28.73
N SER A 383 -33.14 -12.77 -29.37
CA SER A 383 -31.78 -13.03 -28.91
C SER A 383 -31.52 -12.43 -27.53
N LYS A 384 -31.97 -11.20 -27.27
CA LYS A 384 -31.88 -10.57 -25.94
C LYS A 384 -32.66 -11.36 -24.89
N ILE A 385 -33.87 -11.81 -25.22
CA ILE A 385 -34.72 -12.59 -24.31
C ILE A 385 -34.05 -13.92 -23.96
N ILE A 386 -33.51 -14.64 -24.95
CA ILE A 386 -32.81 -15.92 -24.73
C ILE A 386 -31.59 -15.71 -23.83
N GLN A 387 -30.80 -14.66 -24.08
CA GLN A 387 -29.63 -14.33 -23.25
C GLN A 387 -30.05 -14.05 -21.79
N SER A 388 -31.13 -13.30 -21.57
CA SER A 388 -31.66 -13.04 -20.23
C SER A 388 -32.17 -14.30 -19.54
N VAL A 389 -32.88 -15.19 -20.25
CA VAL A 389 -33.34 -16.47 -19.69
C VAL A 389 -32.15 -17.35 -19.29
N LEU A 390 -31.11 -17.43 -20.13
CA LEU A 390 -29.91 -18.22 -19.81
C LEU A 390 -29.17 -17.66 -18.60
N ALA A 391 -29.03 -16.33 -18.50
CA ALA A 391 -28.41 -15.69 -17.34
C ALA A 391 -29.23 -15.92 -16.05
N SER A 392 -30.55 -15.70 -16.09
CA SER A 392 -31.43 -15.94 -14.93
C SER A 392 -31.44 -17.39 -14.48
N ARG A 393 -31.37 -18.35 -15.40
CA ARG A 393 -31.28 -19.79 -15.06
C ARG A 393 -29.96 -20.15 -14.38
N ARG A 394 -28.84 -19.52 -14.75
CA ARG A 394 -27.54 -19.76 -14.10
C ARG A 394 -27.58 -19.31 -12.64
N GLU A 395 -28.07 -18.10 -12.36
CA GLU A 395 -28.21 -17.59 -11.00
C GLU A 395 -29.17 -18.43 -10.15
N LEU A 396 -30.27 -18.89 -10.75
CA LEU A 396 -31.23 -19.77 -10.10
C LEU A 396 -30.59 -21.11 -9.66
N VAL A 397 -29.81 -21.72 -10.55
CA VAL A 397 -29.07 -22.95 -10.24
C VAL A 397 -28.00 -22.70 -9.17
N ALA A 398 -27.29 -21.57 -9.23
CA ALA A 398 -26.29 -21.19 -8.23
C ALA A 398 -26.90 -21.06 -6.82
N TYR A 399 -28.06 -20.40 -6.70
CA TYR A 399 -28.80 -20.31 -5.43
C TYR A 399 -29.27 -21.68 -4.92
N ASP A 400 -29.84 -22.51 -5.81
CA ASP A 400 -30.33 -23.84 -5.42
C ASP A 400 -29.17 -24.76 -4.94
N ILE A 401 -27.99 -24.68 -5.56
CA ILE A 401 -26.76 -25.37 -5.12
C ILE A 401 -26.29 -24.87 -3.76
N ASN A 402 -26.23 -23.54 -3.54
CA ASN A 402 -25.79 -22.96 -2.27
C ASN A 402 -26.72 -23.33 -1.11
N LYS A 403 -28.03 -23.40 -1.36
CA LYS A 403 -29.03 -23.82 -0.38
C LYS A 403 -28.86 -25.30 0.02
N LEU A 404 -28.53 -26.16 -0.93
CA LEU A 404 -28.26 -27.58 -0.68
C LEU A 404 -26.98 -27.80 0.15
N HIS A 405 -25.94 -26.99 -0.05
CA HIS A 405 -24.72 -27.01 0.76
C HIS A 405 -24.94 -26.45 2.17
N SER A 406 -25.75 -25.40 2.32
CA SER A 406 -26.09 -24.82 3.63
C SER A 406 -26.99 -25.74 4.48
N GLY A 407 -27.72 -26.67 3.85
CA GLY A 407 -28.56 -27.67 4.52
C GLY A 407 -27.84 -28.94 5.01
N LYS A 408 -26.54 -29.13 4.70
CA LYS A 408 -25.72 -30.27 5.14
C LYS A 408 -24.50 -29.81 5.93
N VAL A 409 -24.71 -29.20 7.09
CA VAL A 409 -23.66 -29.07 8.11
C VAL A 409 -24.23 -29.49 9.46
N SER A 410 -23.97 -30.74 9.83
CA SER A 410 -23.94 -31.22 11.22
C SER A 410 -22.56 -31.82 11.47
N PRO A 411 -21.92 -31.56 12.63
CA PRO A 411 -20.53 -31.92 12.85
C PRO A 411 -20.43 -33.38 13.33
N THR A 412 -19.58 -34.20 12.70
CA THR A 412 -19.03 -35.39 13.35
C THR A 412 -17.75 -35.85 12.64
N SER A 413 -16.64 -35.56 13.31
CA SER A 413 -15.47 -36.43 13.56
C SER A 413 -14.89 -37.33 12.46
N GLU A 414 -13.63 -37.03 12.15
CA GLU A 414 -12.46 -37.92 11.98
C GLU A 414 -11.77 -38.05 10.60
N PRO A 415 -10.43 -38.21 10.60
CA PRO A 415 -9.56 -37.84 9.49
C PRO A 415 -9.12 -39.05 8.65
N ALA A 416 -8.92 -38.83 7.34
CA ALA A 416 -8.18 -39.77 6.51
C ALA A 416 -7.25 -39.03 5.53
N THR A 417 -6.02 -39.54 5.51
CA THR A 417 -4.77 -39.11 4.87
C THR A 417 -4.78 -39.24 3.32
N PRO A 418 -3.74 -38.70 2.63
CA PRO A 418 -3.83 -38.24 1.25
C PRO A 418 -3.44 -39.29 0.21
N LEU A 419 -4.06 -39.22 -0.97
CA LEU A 419 -3.56 -39.81 -2.21
C LEU A 419 -3.83 -38.88 -3.40
N THR A 420 -2.78 -38.61 -4.17
CA THR A 420 -2.74 -38.12 -5.56
C THR A 420 -1.90 -39.13 -6.37
N PRO A 421 -1.75 -39.05 -7.72
CA PRO A 421 -2.42 -38.28 -8.78
C PRO A 421 -2.79 -39.16 -10.02
N ILE A 422 -3.11 -38.52 -11.16
CA ILE A 422 -3.12 -38.95 -12.61
C ILE A 422 -4.53 -38.78 -13.21
N SER A 423 -4.80 -38.23 -14.40
CA SER A 423 -4.17 -37.35 -15.40
C SER A 423 -5.31 -37.08 -16.42
N GLY A 424 -5.35 -35.92 -17.10
CA GLY A 424 -6.19 -35.78 -18.31
C GLY A 424 -6.80 -34.40 -18.56
N GLU A 425 -6.00 -33.51 -19.14
CA GLU A 425 -6.31 -32.48 -20.16
C GLU A 425 -7.77 -32.04 -20.40
N GLY A 426 -8.02 -30.73 -20.31
CA GLY A 426 -9.20 -30.10 -20.92
C GLY A 426 -9.62 -28.78 -20.28
N SER A 427 -9.18 -27.67 -20.88
CA SER A 427 -9.56 -26.28 -20.59
C SER A 427 -11.04 -26.07 -20.22
N ALA A 428 -11.32 -25.52 -19.03
CA ALA A 428 -12.51 -24.71 -18.77
C ALA A 428 -12.30 -23.73 -17.61
N PHE A 429 -12.38 -22.45 -17.95
CA PHE A 429 -12.56 -21.29 -17.07
C PHE A 429 -13.54 -21.60 -15.93
N SER A 430 -13.08 -21.52 -14.68
CA SER A 430 -13.94 -21.53 -13.49
C SER A 430 -13.70 -20.25 -12.69
N LEU A 431 -14.64 -19.30 -12.84
CA LEU A 431 -14.82 -18.21 -11.89
C LEU A 431 -15.60 -18.74 -10.70
N SER A 432 -14.89 -19.10 -9.65
CA SER A 432 -15.41 -19.17 -8.29
C SER A 432 -14.66 -18.13 -7.47
N SER A 433 -15.35 -17.05 -7.11
CA SER A 433 -14.84 -16.07 -6.15
C SER A 433 -15.65 -16.20 -4.86
N PRO A 434 -15.11 -16.83 -3.81
CA PRO A 434 -15.47 -16.47 -2.46
C PRO A 434 -14.59 -15.29 -2.01
N VAL A 435 -15.24 -14.32 -1.39
CA VAL A 435 -14.61 -13.34 -0.52
C VAL A 435 -13.74 -14.10 0.48
N SER A 436 -12.44 -13.99 0.30
CA SER A 436 -11.44 -14.44 1.26
C SER A 436 -10.35 -13.40 1.22
N THR A 437 -10.04 -12.87 2.41
CA THR A 437 -8.83 -12.13 2.73
C THR A 437 -7.69 -12.61 1.84
N ALA A 438 -7.29 -11.75 0.90
CA ALA A 438 -6.26 -12.09 -0.07
C ALA A 438 -5.02 -12.59 0.68
N PRO A 439 -4.52 -13.81 0.40
CA PRO A 439 -3.19 -14.17 0.84
C PRO A 439 -2.25 -13.10 0.28
N LEU A 440 -1.43 -12.52 1.16
CA LEU A 440 -0.37 -11.58 0.80
C LEU A 440 0.31 -12.11 -0.46
N SER A 441 0.10 -11.44 -1.59
CA SER A 441 0.77 -11.78 -2.85
C SER A 441 2.26 -11.75 -2.53
N GLU A 442 2.91 -12.91 -2.56
CA GLU A 442 4.36 -13.02 -2.62
C GLU A 442 4.82 -11.98 -3.65
N GLY A 443 5.62 -10.98 -3.21
CA GLY A 443 5.85 -9.69 -3.89
C GLY A 443 6.55 -9.77 -5.25
N ASN A 444 5.95 -10.52 -6.17
CA ASN A 444 6.39 -10.82 -7.52
C ASN A 444 5.71 -9.91 -8.55
N CYS A 445 4.95 -8.89 -8.10
CA CYS A 445 4.36 -7.92 -9.02
C CYS A 445 5.42 -6.91 -9.48
N PHE A 446 5.24 -6.38 -10.69
CA PHE A 446 6.14 -5.37 -11.27
C PHE A 446 6.35 -4.16 -10.35
N GLY A 447 5.32 -3.74 -9.60
CA GLY A 447 5.42 -2.64 -8.65
C GLY A 447 6.35 -2.94 -7.47
N CYS A 448 6.32 -4.16 -6.92
CA CYS A 448 7.23 -4.57 -5.85
C CYS A 448 8.66 -4.71 -6.38
N ALA A 449 8.85 -5.31 -7.55
CA ALA A 449 10.16 -5.41 -8.20
C ALA A 449 10.78 -4.03 -8.49
N SER A 450 10.00 -3.10 -9.05
CA SER A 450 10.45 -1.72 -9.33
C SER A 450 10.80 -0.97 -8.05
N ALA A 451 9.99 -1.08 -6.99
CA ALA A 451 10.28 -0.44 -5.71
C ALA A 451 11.53 -1.02 -5.05
N THR A 452 11.73 -2.34 -5.15
CA THR A 452 12.94 -3.02 -4.67
C THR A 452 14.18 -2.48 -5.36
N LEU A 453 14.11 -2.28 -6.67
CA LEU A 453 15.19 -1.70 -7.44
C LEU A 453 15.52 -0.27 -6.97
N GLU A 454 14.52 0.57 -6.76
CA GLU A 454 14.68 1.92 -6.17
C GLU A 454 15.34 1.86 -4.78
N HIS A 455 14.94 0.93 -3.93
CA HIS A 455 15.51 0.71 -2.59
C HIS A 455 16.98 0.27 -2.65
N CYS A 456 17.31 -0.67 -3.54
CA CYS A 456 18.68 -1.13 -3.77
C CYS A 456 19.57 0.03 -4.24
N ILE A 457 19.13 0.81 -5.23
CA ILE A 457 19.88 1.98 -5.71
C ILE A 457 20.08 3.00 -4.59
N THR A 458 19.07 3.21 -3.74
CA THR A 458 19.16 4.12 -2.60
C THR A 458 20.26 3.70 -1.62
N VAL A 459 20.31 2.42 -1.24
CA VAL A 459 21.37 1.87 -0.38
C VAL A 459 22.73 1.92 -1.04
N LEU A 460 22.84 1.59 -2.33
CA LEU A 460 24.09 1.66 -3.07
C LEU A 460 24.63 3.11 -3.14
N LYS A 461 23.77 4.11 -3.34
CA LYS A 461 24.15 5.54 -3.32
C LYS A 461 24.71 5.96 -1.96
N ALA A 462 24.07 5.51 -0.89
CA ALA A 462 24.58 5.71 0.46
C ALA A 462 25.96 5.05 0.64
N LEU A 463 26.07 3.76 0.36
CA LEU A 463 27.33 3.03 0.46
C LEU A 463 28.44 3.64 -0.41
N ALA A 464 28.12 4.19 -1.58
CA ALA A 464 29.09 4.83 -2.46
C ALA A 464 29.65 6.14 -1.88
N PHE A 465 29.00 6.73 -0.87
CA PHE A 465 29.46 7.98 -0.24
C PHE A 465 30.73 7.77 0.60
N LYS A 466 30.88 6.59 1.23
CA LYS A 466 32.07 6.24 2.01
C LYS A 466 33.16 5.65 1.10
N PRO A 467 34.42 6.16 1.14
CA PRO A 467 35.49 5.69 0.26
C PRO A 467 35.81 4.20 0.42
N GLU A 468 35.76 3.68 1.65
CA GLU A 468 36.10 2.27 1.94
C GLU A 468 35.08 1.29 1.36
N THR A 469 33.79 1.57 1.51
CA THR A 469 32.71 0.77 0.90
C THR A 469 32.64 0.96 -0.61
N ARG A 470 32.96 2.16 -1.12
CA ARG A 470 33.05 2.42 -2.56
C ARG A 470 34.02 1.47 -3.25
N LYS A 471 35.19 1.20 -2.66
CA LYS A 471 36.21 0.26 -3.22
C LYS A 471 35.67 -1.17 -3.33
N LEU A 472 34.83 -1.59 -2.39
CA LEU A 472 34.25 -2.94 -2.37
C LEU A 472 33.21 -3.15 -3.49
N MET A 473 32.53 -2.09 -3.92
CA MET A 473 31.42 -2.17 -4.89
C MET A 473 31.84 -2.07 -6.37
N LYS A 474 33.13 -1.88 -6.68
CA LYS A 474 33.54 -1.37 -8.01
C LYS A 474 33.46 -2.36 -9.17
N LYS A 475 33.74 -3.65 -8.93
CA LYS A 475 34.16 -4.54 -10.03
C LYS A 475 32.99 -5.14 -10.82
N ASP A 476 31.84 -5.39 -10.18
CA ASP A 476 30.69 -6.03 -10.83
C ASP A 476 29.46 -5.09 -10.92
N LEU A 477 29.33 -4.13 -10.00
CA LEU A 477 28.16 -3.26 -9.92
C LEU A 477 28.09 -2.23 -11.07
N ILE A 478 29.24 -1.71 -11.51
CA ILE A 478 29.27 -0.67 -12.56
C ILE A 478 28.75 -1.25 -13.88
N GLU A 479 29.19 -2.46 -14.25
CA GLU A 479 28.75 -3.14 -15.46
C GLU A 479 27.24 -3.45 -15.42
N GLU A 480 26.75 -3.97 -14.29
CA GLU A 480 25.34 -4.31 -14.10
C GLU A 480 24.42 -3.06 -14.13
N LEU A 481 24.83 -1.96 -13.49
CA LEU A 481 24.12 -0.67 -13.56
C LEU A 481 24.05 -0.12 -14.99
N MET A 482 25.13 -0.31 -15.76
CA MET A 482 25.20 0.12 -17.15
C MET A 482 24.37 -0.73 -18.11
N GLU A 483 24.26 -2.03 -17.86
CA GLU A 483 23.52 -2.94 -18.71
C GLU A 483 22.01 -2.83 -18.49
N PHE A 484 21.57 -2.85 -17.23
CA PHE A 484 20.14 -3.05 -16.90
C PHE A 484 19.40 -1.77 -16.45
N ASN A 485 20.09 -0.81 -15.82
CA ASN A 485 19.44 0.27 -15.06
C ASN A 485 19.52 1.66 -15.71
N LEU A 486 20.33 1.82 -16.75
CA LEU A 486 20.56 3.11 -17.42
C LEU A 486 19.45 3.52 -18.40
N ARG A 487 18.62 2.57 -18.88
CA ARG A 487 17.52 2.80 -19.84
C ARG A 487 16.16 2.34 -19.35
N THR A 488 16.12 1.54 -18.29
CA THR A 488 14.92 0.86 -17.81
C THR A 488 14.39 1.56 -16.56
N GLY A 489 13.07 1.69 -16.44
CA GLY A 489 12.42 2.33 -15.29
C GLY A 489 12.14 3.83 -15.46
N SER A 490 11.78 4.48 -14.36
CA SER A 490 11.35 5.89 -14.32
C SER A 490 12.51 6.87 -14.61
N VAL A 491 12.18 8.08 -15.08
CA VAL A 491 13.19 9.14 -15.31
C VAL A 491 13.96 9.49 -14.02
N THR A 492 13.32 9.36 -12.86
CA THR A 492 13.95 9.55 -11.55
C THR A 492 14.96 8.45 -11.26
N LEU A 493 14.61 7.18 -11.44
CA LEU A 493 15.51 6.04 -11.27
C LEU A 493 16.73 6.15 -12.20
N GLN A 494 16.51 6.52 -13.47
CA GLN A 494 17.61 6.72 -14.43
C GLN A 494 18.59 7.81 -13.97
N LYS A 495 18.07 8.94 -13.43
CA LYS A 495 18.92 9.99 -12.85
C LYS A 495 19.66 9.53 -11.60
N ASP A 496 19.02 8.72 -10.76
CA ASP A 496 19.64 8.17 -9.56
C ASP A 496 20.77 7.20 -9.89
N VAL A 497 20.59 6.35 -10.91
CA VAL A 497 21.62 5.44 -11.43
C VAL A 497 22.77 6.23 -12.05
N GLN A 498 22.50 7.27 -12.82
CA GLN A 498 23.54 8.17 -13.35
C GLN A 498 24.34 8.82 -12.22
N GLY A 499 23.66 9.33 -11.18
CA GLY A 499 24.30 9.89 -10.00
C GLY A 499 25.18 8.87 -9.27
N LEU A 500 24.69 7.63 -9.12
CA LEU A 500 25.44 6.53 -8.54
C LEU A 500 26.70 6.19 -9.35
N LEU A 501 26.60 6.10 -10.68
CA LEU A 501 27.73 5.84 -11.56
C LEU A 501 28.81 6.93 -11.47
N CYS A 502 28.41 8.21 -11.47
CA CYS A 502 29.32 9.33 -11.25
C CYS A 502 30.02 9.23 -9.88
N GLN A 503 29.30 8.78 -8.85
CA GLN A 503 29.85 8.66 -7.51
C GLN A 503 30.79 7.45 -7.34
N LEU A 504 30.50 6.33 -8.01
CA LEU A 504 31.35 5.13 -8.03
C LEU A 504 32.66 5.37 -8.79
N THR A 505 32.61 6.14 -9.89
CA THR A 505 33.78 6.48 -10.73
C THR A 505 34.58 7.69 -10.23
N ARG A 506 34.04 8.44 -9.25
CA ARG A 506 34.69 9.64 -8.71
C ARG A 506 36.07 9.32 -8.15
N ASP A 507 37.05 10.09 -8.63
CA ASP A 507 38.47 10.01 -8.26
C ASP A 507 39.11 8.64 -8.55
N ASP A 508 38.59 7.91 -9.54
CA ASP A 508 39.07 6.59 -9.96
C ASP A 508 39.27 6.50 -11.48
N LEU A 509 40.54 6.47 -11.89
CA LEU A 509 40.95 6.47 -13.30
C LEU A 509 40.53 5.18 -14.03
N GLU A 510 40.62 4.03 -13.36
CA GLU A 510 40.35 2.72 -13.97
C GLU A 510 38.86 2.56 -14.25
N SER A 511 38.02 2.81 -13.25
CA SER A 511 36.56 2.78 -13.41
C SER A 511 36.06 3.81 -14.42
N THR A 512 36.69 4.99 -14.49
CA THR A 512 36.36 6.02 -15.49
C THR A 512 36.74 5.57 -16.91
N ARG A 513 37.89 4.90 -17.08
CA ARG A 513 38.29 4.34 -18.38
C ARG A 513 37.32 3.25 -18.83
N ASN A 514 36.96 2.32 -17.94
CA ASN A 514 36.00 1.24 -18.24
C ASN A 514 34.62 1.80 -18.63
N LEU A 515 34.13 2.79 -17.89
CA LEU A 515 32.88 3.50 -18.20
C LEU A 515 32.93 4.15 -19.61
N ASN A 516 34.03 4.84 -19.92
CA ASN A 516 34.20 5.49 -21.23
C ASN A 516 34.31 4.48 -22.38
N GLU A 517 35.07 3.39 -22.21
CA GLU A 517 35.17 2.32 -23.22
C GLU A 517 33.80 1.70 -23.51
N PHE A 518 33.01 1.43 -22.49
CA PHE A 518 31.67 0.86 -22.66
C PHE A 518 30.70 1.84 -23.34
N ILE A 519 30.73 3.13 -22.96
CA ILE A 519 29.95 4.18 -23.66
C ILE A 519 30.37 4.22 -25.14
N MET A 520 31.67 4.23 -25.42
CA MET A 520 32.20 4.25 -26.80
C MET A 520 31.78 3.01 -27.58
N GLN A 521 31.86 1.81 -27.01
CA GLN A 521 31.37 0.57 -27.65
C GLN A 521 29.88 0.68 -28.02
N ARG A 522 29.05 1.25 -27.15
CA ARG A 522 27.62 1.45 -27.43
C ARG A 522 27.36 2.52 -28.48
N VAL A 523 28.10 3.63 -28.46
CA VAL A 523 28.03 4.65 -29.51
C VAL A 523 28.41 4.05 -30.86
N LEU A 524 29.50 3.28 -30.92
CA LEU A 524 29.94 2.58 -32.13
C LEU A 524 28.92 1.52 -32.60
N ALA A 525 28.30 0.77 -31.68
CA ALA A 525 27.23 -0.16 -32.00
C ALA A 525 25.98 0.53 -32.55
N SER A 526 25.67 1.75 -32.09
CA SER A 526 24.52 2.54 -32.56
C SER A 526 24.78 3.22 -33.90
N ILE A 527 26.06 3.49 -34.23
CA ILE A 527 26.49 4.06 -35.51
C ILE A 527 26.63 2.98 -36.60
N LYS A 528 26.81 1.71 -36.23
CA LYS A 528 26.74 0.62 -37.22
C LYS A 528 25.34 0.63 -37.86
N PRO A 529 25.24 0.72 -39.19
CA PRO A 529 23.94 0.71 -39.86
C PRO A 529 23.22 -0.58 -39.45
N GLN A 530 22.00 -0.44 -38.95
CA GLN A 530 21.07 -1.56 -38.84
C GLN A 530 20.92 -2.14 -40.25
N ARG A 531 21.71 -3.18 -40.56
CA ARG A 531 21.39 -4.06 -41.67
C ARG A 531 20.06 -4.68 -41.28
N THR A 532 19.01 -4.18 -41.92
CA THR A 532 17.70 -4.81 -42.04
C THR A 532 17.83 -6.33 -41.98
N SER A 533 17.41 -6.93 -40.88
CA SER A 533 16.94 -8.31 -40.89
C SER A 533 15.43 -8.27 -41.17
N PRO A 534 14.97 -8.77 -42.33
CA PRO A 534 13.56 -9.08 -42.56
C PRO A 534 13.21 -10.35 -41.76
N ASN A 535 11.95 -10.46 -41.31
CA ASN A 535 11.37 -11.49 -40.42
C ASN A 535 11.75 -11.26 -38.95
N LEU A 536 10.85 -10.76 -38.09
CA LEU A 536 9.58 -11.31 -37.63
C LEU A 536 8.68 -10.20 -37.08
#